data_AF-G2EB74-F1
#
_entry.id   AF-G2EB74-F1
#
_cell.length_a   1.000
_cell.length_b   1.000
_cell.length_c   1.000
_cell.angle_alpha   90.00
_cell.angle_beta   90.00
_cell.angle_gamma   90.00
#
_symmetry.space_group_name_H-M   'P 1'
#
loop_
_entity.id
_entity.type
_entity.pdbx_description
1 polymer ?
#
loop_
_entity_poly.entity_id
_entity_poly.type
_entity_poly.pdbx_seq_one_letter_code
_entity_poly.pdbx_strand_id
1 'polypeptide(L)'
;MIHPQIKKSFLWSHFDFTNPQHRYVLSLAMQFGWSKIHPITGKQVADLGALDKWLKGKSKIGQSPVLKPLMEMTPTETSRIIVALENMVAKKHEA
;
A
#
# COMPACT_ATOMS: atom_id res chain seq x y z
N MET A 1 2.68 -0.22 37.87
CA MET A 1 2.63 0.65 36.67
C MET A 1 2.26 -0.23 35.48
N ILE A 2 1.00 -0.20 35.05
CA ILE A 2 0.56 -0.94 33.86
C ILE A 2 1.05 -0.13 32.65
N HIS A 3 2.07 -0.62 31.95
CA HIS A 3 2.39 -0.11 30.63
C HIS A 3 1.26 -0.57 29.71
N PRO A 4 0.41 0.32 29.16
CA PRO A 4 -0.52 -0.09 28.14
C PRO A 4 0.32 -0.56 26.95
N GLN A 5 0.34 -1.87 26.73
CA GLN A 5 0.78 -2.45 25.47
C GLN A 5 -0.18 -1.92 24.40
N ILE A 6 0.19 -0.79 23.78
CA ILE A 6 -0.48 -0.26 22.60
C ILE A 6 -0.44 -1.40 21.59
N LYS A 7 -1.56 -2.11 21.40
CA LYS A 7 -1.71 -3.04 20.28
C LYS A 7 -1.53 -2.20 19.03
N LYS A 8 -0.31 -2.17 18.50
CA LYS A 8 0.00 -1.57 17.20
C LYS A 8 -0.84 -2.36 16.20
N SER A 9 -2.00 -1.84 15.82
CA SER A 9 -2.79 -2.44 14.75
C SER A 9 -1.94 -2.36 13.49
N PHE A 10 -1.29 -3.47 13.15
CA PHE A 10 -0.47 -3.54 11.95
C PHE A 10 -1.39 -3.33 10.75
N LEU A 11 -1.15 -2.24 10.02
CA LEU A 11 -1.75 -2.05 8.71
C LEU A 11 -1.22 -3.13 7.78
N TRP A 12 -2.10 -3.66 6.92
CA TRP A 12 -1.69 -4.58 5.86
C TRP A 12 -0.76 -3.89 4.87
N SER A 13 -0.83 -2.57 4.76
CA SER A 13 0.11 -1.75 3.98
C SER A 13 1.44 -1.49 4.67
N HIS A 14 1.71 -2.08 5.84
CA HIS A 14 3.04 -2.04 6.42
C HIS A 14 4.04 -2.66 5.43
N PHE A 15 5.17 -2.00 5.24
CA PHE A 15 6.12 -2.34 4.20
C PHE A 15 7.55 -2.35 4.74
N ASP A 16 8.43 -2.94 3.94
CA ASP A 16 9.87 -2.96 4.17
C ASP A 16 10.53 -2.06 3.12
N PHE A 17 11.21 -1.00 3.57
CA PHE A 17 11.87 -0.06 2.66
C PHE A 17 13.12 -0.65 1.99
N THR A 18 13.69 -1.71 2.54
CA THR A 18 14.82 -2.41 1.92
C THR A 18 14.36 -3.25 0.73
N ASN A 19 13.11 -3.72 0.74
CA ASN A 19 12.53 -4.50 -0.33
C ASN A 19 12.17 -3.60 -1.55
N PRO A 20 12.78 -3.82 -2.73
CA PRO A 20 12.50 -3.02 -3.92
C PRO A 20 11.04 -3.15 -4.41
N GLN A 21 10.41 -4.32 -4.27
CA GLN A 21 9.02 -4.52 -4.67
C GLN A 21 8.06 -3.69 -3.81
N HIS A 22 8.31 -3.62 -2.50
CA HIS A 22 7.53 -2.80 -1.58
C HIS A 22 7.66 -1.31 -1.90
N ARG A 23 8.87 -0.84 -2.18
CA ARG A 23 9.09 0.53 -2.65
C ARG A 23 8.36 0.82 -3.95
N TYR A 24 8.31 -0.16 -4.86
CA TYR A 24 7.60 0.00 -6.11
C TYR A 24 6.07 0.07 -5.92
N VAL A 25 5.50 -0.75 -5.03
CA VAL A 25 4.09 -0.65 -4.63
C VAL A 25 3.75 0.75 -4.12
N LEU A 26 4.62 1.35 -3.29
CA LEU A 26 4.42 2.72 -2.80
C LEU A 26 4.46 3.75 -3.93
N SER A 27 5.40 3.60 -4.88
CA SER A 27 5.49 4.45 -6.06
C SER A 27 4.21 4.39 -6.90
N LEU A 28 3.70 3.18 -7.16
CA LEU A 28 2.45 2.99 -7.91
C LEU A 28 1.24 3.59 -7.17
N ALA A 29 1.17 3.44 -5.85
CA ALA A 29 0.13 4.08 -5.04
C ALA A 29 0.16 5.61 -5.21
N MET A 30 1.36 6.22 -5.20
CA MET A 30 1.50 7.66 -5.43
C MET A 30 1.09 8.07 -6.85
N GLN A 31 1.51 7.33 -7.87
CA GLN A 31 1.11 7.57 -9.27
C GLN A 31 -0.41 7.46 -9.47
N PHE A 32 -1.04 6.48 -8.80
CA PHE A 32 -2.49 6.34 -8.79
C PHE A 32 -3.20 7.51 -8.05
N GLY A 33 -2.47 8.36 -7.33
CA GLY A 33 -3.01 9.47 -6.55
C GLY A 33 -3.36 9.11 -5.12
N TRP A 34 -3.06 7.89 -4.65
CA TRP A 34 -3.03 7.56 -3.22
C TRP A 34 -1.77 8.13 -2.58
N SER A 35 -1.74 9.46 -2.49
CA SER A 35 -0.66 10.21 -1.89
C SER A 35 -1.21 11.23 -0.91
N LYS A 36 -0.41 11.58 0.09
CA LYS A 36 -0.72 12.60 1.09
C LYS A 36 0.54 13.37 1.44
N ILE A 37 0.36 14.60 1.92
CA ILE A 37 1.48 15.38 2.46
C ILE A 37 1.78 14.88 3.87
N HIS A 38 3.03 14.53 4.12
CA HIS A 38 3.48 14.15 5.45
C HIS A 38 3.49 15.40 6.35
N PRO A 39 2.77 15.41 7.48
CA PRO A 39 2.51 16.62 8.26
C PRO A 39 3.77 17.28 8.84
N ILE A 40 4.81 16.48 9.09
CA ILE A 40 6.05 16.97 9.72
C ILE A 40 7.09 17.37 8.67
N THR A 41 7.19 16.63 7.57
CA THR A 41 8.29 16.80 6.60
C THR A 41 7.85 17.58 5.37
N GLY A 42 6.55 17.81 5.18
CA GLY A 42 6.00 18.47 4.00
C GLY A 42 6.13 17.67 2.71
N LYS A 43 6.71 16.47 2.75
CA LYS A 43 6.93 15.63 1.56
C LYS A 43 5.66 14.88 1.19
N GLN A 44 5.43 14.75 -0.11
CA GLN A 44 4.38 13.86 -0.62
C GLN A 44 4.81 12.40 -0.41
N VAL A 45 3.97 11.63 0.27
CA VAL A 45 4.18 10.22 0.59
C VAL A 45 2.97 9.40 0.19
N ALA A 46 3.16 8.11 -0.05
CA ALA A 46 2.05 7.20 -0.34
C ALA A 46 1.05 7.16 0.83
N ASP A 47 -0.24 7.17 0.53
CA ASP A 47 -1.28 7.01 1.54
C ASP A 47 -1.48 5.53 1.88
N LEU A 48 -0.77 5.10 2.93
CA LEU A 48 -0.86 3.75 3.48
C LEU A 48 -2.28 3.36 3.92
N GLY A 49 -3.14 4.33 4.25
CA GLY A 49 -4.53 4.05 4.61
C GLY A 49 -5.38 3.62 3.42
N ALA A 50 -5.21 4.28 2.27
CA ALA A 50 -5.85 3.88 1.03
C ALA A 50 -5.34 2.51 0.56
N LEU A 51 -4.02 2.30 0.61
CA LEU A 51 -3.40 1.02 0.26
C LEU A 51 -3.88 -0.12 1.18
N ASP A 52 -4.00 0.12 2.50
CA ASP A 52 -4.50 -0.88 3.46
C ASP A 52 -5.92 -1.33 3.12
N LYS A 53 -6.81 -0.39 2.78
CA LYS A 53 -8.19 -0.69 2.37
C LYS A 53 -8.21 -1.51 1.09
N TRP A 54 -7.34 -1.21 0.13
CA TRP A 54 -7.25 -1.96 -1.12
C TRP A 54 -6.71 -3.39 -0.92
N LEU A 55 -5.66 -3.55 -0.12
CA LEU A 55 -5.11 -4.86 0.26
C LEU A 55 -6.14 -5.73 1.01
N LYS A 56 -6.99 -5.12 1.82
CA LYS A 56 -8.10 -5.80 2.51
C LYS A 56 -9.33 -6.06 1.63
N GLY A 57 -9.32 -5.66 0.36
CA GLY A 57 -10.48 -5.77 -0.53
C GLY A 57 -11.66 -4.88 -0.14
N LYS A 58 -11.43 -3.87 0.70
CA LYS A 58 -12.44 -2.91 1.19
C LYS A 58 -12.45 -1.60 0.41
N SER A 59 -11.62 -1.48 -0.62
CA SER A 59 -11.57 -0.28 -1.46
C SER A 59 -12.68 -0.33 -2.50
N LYS A 60 -13.27 0.84 -2.79
CA LYS A 60 -14.32 0.98 -3.82
C LYS A 60 -13.77 1.01 -5.25
N ILE A 61 -12.46 1.17 -5.39
CA ILE A 61 -11.77 1.45 -6.66
C ILE A 61 -11.21 0.16 -7.29
N GLY A 62 -11.17 -0.93 -6.51
CA GLY A 62 -10.64 -2.22 -6.92
C GLY A 62 -10.30 -3.08 -5.70
N GLN A 63 -9.99 -4.34 -5.94
CA GLN A 63 -9.58 -5.30 -4.92
C GLN A 63 -8.19 -5.83 -5.22
N SER A 64 -7.39 -6.02 -4.16
CA SER A 64 -6.10 -6.71 -4.29
C SER A 64 -6.33 -8.16 -4.72
N PRO A 65 -5.55 -8.69 -5.70
CA PRO A 65 -5.59 -10.11 -6.06
C PRO A 65 -5.06 -11.01 -4.94
N VAL A 66 -4.31 -10.44 -3.98
CA VAL A 66 -3.79 -11.13 -2.81
C VAL A 66 -4.30 -10.44 -1.55
N LEU A 67 -5.18 -11.12 -0.81
CA LEU A 67 -5.76 -10.64 0.45
C LEU A 67 -4.86 -11.01 1.63
N LYS A 68 -3.66 -10.42 1.69
CA LYS A 68 -2.72 -10.59 2.79
C LYS A 68 -2.05 -9.26 3.16
N PRO A 69 -1.47 -9.15 4.37
CA PRO A 69 -0.52 -8.09 4.69
C PRO A 69 0.68 -8.13 3.74
N LEU A 70 1.14 -6.96 3.29
CA LEU A 70 2.28 -6.81 2.38
C LEU A 70 3.57 -7.44 2.94
N MET A 71 3.80 -7.33 4.25
CA MET A 71 4.93 -7.99 4.93
C MET A 71 4.87 -9.53 4.92
N GLU A 72 3.68 -10.12 4.74
CA GLU A 72 3.48 -11.57 4.74
C GLU A 72 3.37 -12.14 3.31
N MET A 73 3.47 -11.28 2.29
CA MET A 73 3.45 -11.72 0.90
C MET A 73 4.80 -12.28 0.48
N THR A 74 4.76 -13.41 -0.22
CA THR A 74 5.92 -13.91 -0.95
C THR A 74 6.24 -12.99 -2.14
N PRO A 75 7.48 -12.99 -2.66
CA PRO A 75 7.86 -12.16 -3.81
C PRO A 75 6.93 -12.34 -5.03
N THR A 76 6.43 -13.56 -5.24
CA THR A 76 5.49 -13.89 -6.32
C THR A 76 4.11 -13.28 -6.08
N GLU A 77 3.61 -13.31 -4.84
CA GLU A 77 2.37 -12.66 -4.45
C GLU A 77 2.49 -11.13 -4.56
N THR A 78 3.63 -10.57 -4.13
CA THR A 78 3.93 -9.14 -4.27
C THR A 78 3.96 -8.72 -5.74
N SER A 79 4.55 -9.53 -6.62
CA SER A 79 4.50 -9.27 -8.07
C SER A 79 3.07 -9.24 -8.63
N ARG A 80 2.16 -10.10 -8.13
CA ARG A 80 0.75 -10.08 -8.58
C ARG A 80 0.04 -8.79 -8.22
N ILE A 81 0.25 -8.27 -7.02
CA ILE A 81 -0.35 -6.99 -6.61
C ILE A 81 0.28 -5.81 -7.35
N ILE A 82 1.56 -5.88 -7.69
CA ILE A 82 2.26 -4.88 -8.52
C ILE A 82 1.58 -4.78 -9.88
N VAL A 83 1.41 -5.90 -10.59
CA VAL A 83 0.75 -5.93 -11.90
C VAL A 83 -0.69 -5.38 -11.81
N ALA A 84 -1.42 -5.69 -10.73
CA ALA A 84 -2.75 -5.14 -10.53
C ALA A 84 -2.72 -3.60 -10.35
N LEU A 85 -1.77 -3.08 -9.57
CA LEU A 85 -1.60 -1.64 -9.38
C LEU A 85 -1.14 -0.93 -10.66
N GLU A 86 -0.22 -1.51 -11.43
CA GLU A 86 0.20 -0.99 -12.73
C GLU A 86 -0.99 -0.83 -13.68
N ASN A 87 -1.85 -1.86 -13.78
CA ASN A 87 -3.06 -1.79 -14.58
C ASN A 87 -4.05 -0.73 -14.09
N MET A 88 -4.16 -0.52 -12.76
CA MET A 88 -4.99 0.55 -12.21
C MET A 88 -4.45 1.94 -12.56
N VAL A 89 -3.12 2.13 -12.47
CA VAL A 89 -2.44 3.37 -12.86
C VAL A 89 -2.60 3.63 -14.35
N ALA A 90 -2.37 2.63 -15.21
CA ALA A 90 -2.55 2.74 -16.65
C ALA A 90 -3.97 3.19 -17.02
N LYS A 91 -5.00 2.52 -16.48
CA LYS A 91 -6.40 2.90 -16.70
C LYS A 91 -6.74 4.31 -16.25
N LYS A 92 -6.05 4.83 -15.23
CA LYS A 92 -6.24 6.20 -14.75
C LYS A 92 -5.62 7.25 -15.70
N HIS A 93 -4.53 6.91 -16.39
CA HIS A 93 -3.89 7.81 -17.36
C HIS A 93 -4.54 7.76 -18.75
N GLU A 94 -5.24 6.69 -19.08
CA GLU A 94 -6.01 6.55 -20.32
C GLU A 94 -7.40 7.22 -20.29
N ALA A 95 -7.90 7.57 -19.09
CA ALA A 95 -9.22 8.17 -18.85
C ALA A 95 -9.14 9.68 -18.62
#